data_AF-A0A9W6VCK3-F1
#
_entry.id   AF-A0A9W6VCK3-F1
#
_cell.length_a   1.000
_cell.length_b   1.000
_cell.length_c   1.000
_cell.angle_alpha   90.00
_cell.angle_beta   90.00
_cell.angle_gamma   90.00
#
_symmetry.space_group_name_H-M   'P 1'
#
loop_
_entity.id
_entity.type
_entity.pdbx_description
1 polymer ?
#
loop_
_entity_poly.entity_id
_entity_poly.type
_entity_poly.pdbx_seq_one_letter_code
_entity_poly.pdbx_strand_id
1 'polypeptide(L)'
;MTSTHVPVEPRVLYVGTPIALVTTMSPDGSCNIGPMSSVWALGRTMVLGWAAASQTLANLERERQCVINFRIVETYVRRIHADRAILHDSTMRANHIDTDAWEPALYVFRDYFGTGHRLGRTRRR
;
A
#
# COMPACT_ATOMS: atom_id res chain seq x y z
N MET A 1 31.76 7.70 6.03
CA MET A 1 30.97 6.46 6.16
C MET A 1 30.55 6.03 4.76
N THR A 2 30.94 4.84 4.31
CA THR A 2 30.47 4.27 3.04
C THR A 2 28.98 3.96 3.17
N SER A 3 28.16 4.46 2.23
CA SER A 3 26.72 4.15 2.20
C SER A 3 26.53 2.64 2.04
N THR A 4 25.85 2.00 3.00
CA THR A 4 25.48 0.57 2.93
C THR A 4 24.44 0.28 1.85
N HIS A 5 23.74 1.33 1.39
CA HIS A 5 22.69 1.25 0.39
C HIS A 5 23.24 1.46 -1.03
N VAL A 6 22.77 0.64 -1.97
CA VAL A 6 23.11 0.73 -3.40
C VAL A 6 21.87 0.99 -4.27
N PRO A 7 21.98 1.77 -5.36
CA PRO A 7 20.92 1.91 -6.36
C PRO A 7 20.63 0.57 -7.05
N VAL A 8 19.35 0.22 -7.22
CA VAL A 8 18.91 -0.97 -7.96
C VAL A 8 17.76 -0.65 -8.93
N GLU A 9 17.65 -1.43 -10.01
CA GLU A 9 16.60 -1.33 -11.04
C GLU A 9 15.90 -2.69 -11.22
N PRO A 10 14.87 -3.00 -10.39
CA PRO A 10 14.17 -4.28 -10.44
C PRO A 10 13.25 -4.37 -11.66
N ARG A 11 13.13 -5.57 -12.24
CA ARG A 11 12.28 -5.84 -13.42
C ARG A 11 10.78 -5.72 -13.14
N VAL A 12 10.35 -5.83 -11.88
CA VAL A 12 8.96 -5.70 -11.43
C VAL A 12 8.98 -5.04 -10.05
N LEU A 13 8.13 -4.04 -9.84
CA LEU A 13 7.89 -3.39 -8.54
C LEU A 13 6.41 -3.51 -8.19
N TYR A 14 6.10 -4.07 -7.02
CA TYR A 14 4.74 -4.07 -6.46
C TYR A 14 4.68 -3.04 -5.33
N VAL A 15 3.89 -1.99 -5.53
CA VAL A 15 3.41 -1.13 -4.44
C VAL A 15 1.98 -1.56 -4.08
N GLY A 16 1.63 -1.50 -2.79
CA GLY A 16 0.40 -2.07 -2.23
C GLY A 16 -0.91 -1.41 -2.72
N THR A 17 -2.00 -1.72 -2.01
CA THR A 17 -3.38 -1.35 -2.36
C THR A 17 -3.56 0.15 -2.62
N PRO A 18 -4.26 0.57 -3.70
CA PRO A 18 -4.50 1.98 -3.97
C PRO A 18 -5.27 2.65 -2.83
N ILE A 19 -4.90 3.89 -2.51
CA ILE A 19 -5.62 4.74 -1.57
C ILE A 19 -6.75 5.43 -2.34
N ALA A 20 -8.00 5.19 -1.95
CA ALA A 20 -9.14 5.97 -2.39
C ALA A 20 -9.27 7.25 -1.53
N LEU A 21 -9.83 8.31 -2.12
CA LEU A 21 -10.19 9.53 -1.39
C LEU A 21 -11.72 9.60 -1.33
N VAL A 22 -12.27 9.77 -0.14
CA VAL A 22 -13.72 9.85 0.06
C VAL A 22 -14.08 11.26 0.49
N THR A 23 -15.03 11.84 -0.23
CA THR A 23 -15.51 13.20 0.01
C THR A 23 -16.92 13.16 0.57
N THR A 24 -17.15 13.89 1.66
CA THR A 24 -18.44 14.00 2.36
C THR A 24 -18.75 15.44 2.71
N MET A 25 -19.99 15.76 3.04
CA MET A 25 -20.39 17.10 3.50
C MET A 25 -20.49 17.18 5.03
N SER A 26 -19.89 18.23 5.59
CA SER A 26 -19.99 18.60 7.00
C SER A 26 -21.31 19.32 7.30
N PRO A 27 -21.74 19.41 8.58
CA PRO A 27 -22.99 20.10 8.96
C PRO A 27 -23.03 21.58 8.57
N ASP A 28 -21.89 22.25 8.50
CA ASP A 28 -21.75 23.65 8.09
C ASP A 28 -21.73 23.85 6.56
N GLY A 29 -21.91 22.77 5.78
CA GLY A 29 -21.86 22.82 4.33
C GLY A 29 -20.45 22.84 3.74
N SER A 30 -19.41 22.62 4.55
CA SER A 30 -18.05 22.45 4.02
C SER A 30 -17.81 21.03 3.47
N CYS A 31 -16.89 20.90 2.52
CA CYS A 31 -16.44 19.60 2.00
C CYS A 31 -15.35 19.02 2.90
N ASN A 32 -15.50 17.76 3.30
CA ASN A 32 -14.54 16.98 4.07
C ASN A 32 -13.93 15.86 3.21
N ILE A 33 -12.61 15.64 3.30
CA ILE A 33 -11.88 14.60 2.57
C ILE A 33 -11.14 13.65 3.53
N GLY A 34 -11.26 12.34 3.30
CA GLY A 34 -10.55 11.31 4.08
C GLY A 34 -9.88 10.25 3.19
N PRO A 35 -8.62 9.86 3.45
CA PRO A 35 -7.96 8.77 2.74
C PRO A 35 -8.45 7.40 3.21
N MET A 36 -8.49 6.45 2.28
CA MET A 36 -9.00 5.08 2.49
C MET A 36 -8.13 4.05 1.78
N SER A 37 -7.58 3.09 2.51
CA SER A 37 -6.86 1.93 1.94
C SER A 37 -7.66 0.61 1.98
N SER A 38 -8.79 0.56 2.70
CA SER A 38 -9.67 -0.61 2.84
C SER A 38 -10.98 -0.45 2.05
N VAL A 39 -10.87 -0.45 0.72
CA VAL A 39 -12.00 -0.37 -0.21
C VAL A 39 -11.94 -1.53 -1.22
N TRP A 40 -13.06 -2.23 -1.40
CA TRP A 40 -13.19 -3.24 -2.45
C TRP A 40 -14.62 -3.31 -2.97
N ALA A 41 -14.79 -3.88 -4.17
CA ALA A 41 -16.09 -4.08 -4.79
C ALA A 41 -16.56 -5.54 -4.65
N LEU A 42 -17.85 -5.74 -4.40
CA LEU A 42 -18.56 -7.01 -4.49
C LEU A 42 -19.77 -6.84 -5.43
N GLY A 43 -19.57 -7.14 -6.71
CA GLY A 43 -20.58 -6.90 -7.74
C GLY A 43 -20.92 -5.42 -7.86
N ARG A 44 -22.18 -5.04 -7.57
CA ARG A 44 -22.65 -3.64 -7.57
C ARG A 44 -22.51 -2.94 -6.21
N THR A 45 -21.91 -3.60 -5.22
CA THR A 45 -21.76 -3.06 -3.86
C THR A 45 -20.32 -2.69 -3.62
N MET A 46 -20.08 -1.48 -3.10
CA MET A 46 -18.77 -1.09 -2.58
C MET A 46 -18.71 -1.37 -1.08
N VAL A 47 -17.70 -2.10 -0.63
CA VAL A 47 -17.42 -2.34 0.79
C VAL A 47 -16.29 -1.43 1.25
N LEU A 48 -16.51 -0.88 2.42
CA LEU A 48 -16.04 0.44 2.80
C LEU A 48 -15.72 0.39 4.30
N GLY A 49 -14.43 0.30 4.68
CA GLY A 49 -13.99 0.15 6.07
C GLY A 49 -13.61 1.47 6.74
N TRP A 50 -14.31 1.87 7.83
CA TRP A 50 -14.05 3.11 8.57
C TRP A 50 -13.76 2.88 10.05
N ALA A 51 -12.99 3.79 10.65
CA ALA A 51 -12.90 3.91 12.09
C ALA A 51 -14.22 4.45 12.66
N ALA A 52 -14.72 3.82 13.73
CA ALA A 52 -16.00 4.17 14.36
C ALA A 52 -16.10 5.64 14.79
N ALA A 53 -14.98 6.23 15.22
CA ALA A 53 -14.92 7.63 15.65
C ALA A 53 -14.66 8.64 14.51
N SER A 54 -14.71 8.22 13.24
CA SER A 54 -14.40 9.12 12.13
C SER A 54 -15.56 10.05 11.78
N GLN A 55 -15.25 11.31 11.47
CA GLN A 55 -16.22 12.29 10.97
C GLN A 55 -16.91 11.80 9.68
N THR A 56 -16.19 11.06 8.84
CA THR A 56 -16.74 10.47 7.61
C THR A 56 -17.84 9.46 7.91
N LEU A 57 -17.66 8.57 8.90
CA LEU A 57 -18.70 7.62 9.28
C LEU A 57 -19.94 8.35 9.84
N ALA A 58 -19.73 9.32 10.74
CA ALA A 58 -20.83 10.12 11.29
C ALA A 58 -21.64 10.86 10.20
N ASN A 59 -20.98 11.36 9.15
CA ASN A 59 -21.66 11.98 8.02
C ASN A 59 -22.40 10.95 7.15
N LEU A 60 -21.83 9.76 6.91
CA LEU A 60 -22.46 8.69 6.14
C LEU A 60 -23.70 8.13 6.81
N GLU A 61 -23.67 7.97 8.14
CA GLU A 61 -24.83 7.52 8.93
C GLU A 61 -25.99 8.52 8.83
N ARG A 62 -25.69 9.82 8.79
CA ARG A 62 -26.69 10.89 8.65
C ARG A 62 -27.23 11.02 7.22
N GLU A 63 -26.35 11.16 6.24
CA GLU A 63 -26.72 11.54 4.87
C GLU A 63 -27.04 10.34 3.97
N ARG A 64 -26.57 9.14 4.33
CA ARG A 64 -26.76 7.88 3.58
C ARG A 64 -26.31 7.91 2.12
N GLN A 65 -25.47 8.87 1.75
CA GLN A 65 -24.95 9.03 0.40
C GLN A 65 -23.51 9.53 0.46
N CYS A 66 -22.72 9.17 -0.54
CA CYS A 66 -21.38 9.71 -0.74
C CYS A 66 -20.92 9.57 -2.18
N VAL A 67 -19.80 10.23 -2.48
CA VAL A 67 -19.06 10.05 -3.72
C VAL A 67 -17.71 9.44 -3.39
N ILE A 68 -17.39 8.32 -4.03
CA ILE A 68 -16.09 7.69 -3.94
C ILE A 68 -15.24 8.24 -5.10
N ASN A 69 -14.15 8.94 -4.77
CA ASN A 69 -13.21 9.45 -5.75
C ASN A 69 -11.97 8.56 -5.80
N PHE A 70 -11.78 7.89 -6.94
CA PHE A 70 -10.47 7.32 -7.25
C PHE A 70 -9.60 8.44 -7.85
N ARG A 71 -8.53 8.81 -7.14
CA ARG A 71 -7.45 9.62 -7.70
C ARG A 71 -6.28 8.68 -7.91
N ILE A 72 -6.05 8.34 -9.17
CA ILE A 72 -4.87 7.58 -9.58
C ILE A 72 -3.79 8.61 -9.85
N VAL A 73 -2.71 8.56 -9.07
CA VAL A 73 -1.48 9.28 -9.39
C VAL A 73 -0.53 8.26 -10.01
N GLU A 74 -0.22 8.45 -11.29
CA GLU A 74 0.87 7.73 -11.92
C GLU A 74 2.19 8.37 -11.46
N THR A 75 3.07 7.57 -10.90
CA THR A 75 4.38 8.02 -10.45
C THR A 75 5.46 7.14 -11.08
N TYR A 76 6.60 7.76 -11.40
CA TYR A 76 7.76 7.05 -11.90
C TYR A 76 8.78 6.95 -10.77
N VAL A 77 9.13 5.73 -10.38
CA VAL A 77 10.21 5.50 -9.43
C VAL A 77 11.53 5.86 -10.09
N ARG A 78 12.18 6.92 -9.61
CA ARG A 78 13.44 7.43 -10.18
C ARG A 78 14.65 6.58 -9.80
N ARG A 79 14.62 5.98 -8.61
CA ARG A 79 15.68 5.14 -8.07
C ARG A 79 15.15 4.31 -6.91
N ILE A 80 15.65 3.09 -6.78
CA ILE A 80 15.41 2.23 -5.61
C ILE A 80 16.75 2.02 -4.92
N HIS A 81 16.74 2.06 -3.59
CA HIS A 81 17.92 1.79 -2.77
C HIS A 81 17.64 0.56 -1.91
N ALA A 82 18.57 -0.38 -1.92
CA ALA A 82 18.52 -1.58 -1.07
C ALA A 82 19.81 -1.67 -0.27
N ASP A 83 19.71 -2.18 0.96
CA ASP A 83 20.89 -2.58 1.73
C ASP A 83 21.54 -3.79 1.06
N ARG A 84 22.88 -3.83 1.04
CA ARG A 84 23.61 -4.94 0.41
C ARG A 84 23.33 -6.29 1.05
N ALA A 85 23.01 -6.33 2.35
CA ALA A 85 22.77 -7.58 3.08
C ALA A 85 21.53 -8.35 2.60
N ILE A 86 20.62 -7.69 1.89
CA ILE A 86 19.38 -8.29 1.38
C ILE A 86 19.41 -8.50 -0.15
N LEU A 87 20.59 -8.39 -0.78
CA LEU A 87 20.78 -8.66 -2.21
C LEU A 87 21.43 -10.02 -2.42
N HIS A 88 21.12 -10.67 -3.54
CA HIS A 88 21.84 -11.89 -3.90
C HIS A 88 23.30 -11.60 -4.28
N ASP A 89 24.23 -12.42 -3.77
CA ASP A 89 25.67 -12.29 -4.08
C ASP A 89 26.04 -12.74 -5.51
N SER A 90 25.17 -13.46 -6.20
CA SER A 90 25.46 -13.93 -7.56
C SER A 90 25.44 -12.77 -8.58
N THR A 91 26.43 -12.69 -9.46
CA THR A 91 26.51 -11.68 -10.53
C THR A 91 25.28 -11.67 -11.44
N MET A 92 24.66 -12.84 -11.69
CA MET A 92 23.43 -12.94 -12.48
C MET A 92 22.19 -12.37 -11.77
N ARG A 93 22.23 -12.18 -10.44
CA ARG A 93 21.13 -11.67 -9.63
C ARG A 93 21.51 -10.53 -8.68
N ALA A 94 22.65 -9.87 -8.90
CA ALA A 94 23.20 -8.87 -7.97
C ALA A 94 22.23 -7.72 -7.62
N ASN A 95 21.28 -7.41 -8.50
CA ASN A 95 20.24 -6.39 -8.28
C ASN A 95 18.89 -6.95 -7.81
N HIS A 96 18.83 -8.22 -7.40
CA HIS A 96 17.62 -8.87 -6.90
C HIS A 96 17.67 -8.98 -5.39
N ILE A 97 16.53 -8.69 -4.76
CA ILE A 97 16.32 -8.93 -3.34
C ILE A 97 16.37 -10.44 -3.08
N ASP A 98 17.23 -10.85 -2.16
CA ASP A 98 17.22 -12.19 -1.60
C ASP A 98 16.04 -12.31 -0.65
N THR A 99 15.00 -13.04 -1.05
CA THR A 99 13.77 -13.18 -0.28
C THR A 99 13.93 -14.01 0.99
N ASP A 100 15.02 -14.74 1.14
CA ASP A 100 15.29 -15.53 2.34
C ASP A 100 16.05 -14.68 3.39
N ALA A 101 16.78 -13.64 2.97
CA ALA A 101 17.40 -12.63 3.86
C ALA A 101 16.49 -11.42 4.10
N TRP A 102 15.55 -11.14 3.20
CA TRP A 102 14.62 -10.03 3.30
C TRP A 102 13.43 -10.39 4.19
N GLU A 103 13.45 -9.92 5.43
CA GLU A 103 12.38 -10.07 6.44
C GLU A 103 11.58 -8.75 6.58
N PRO A 104 10.66 -8.42 5.65
CA PRO A 104 9.92 -7.16 5.72
C PRO A 104 8.90 -7.18 6.87
N ALA A 105 8.69 -6.01 7.48
CA ALA A 105 7.55 -5.78 8.35
C ALA A 105 6.30 -5.48 7.51
N LEU A 106 5.21 -6.17 7.81
CA LEU A 106 3.88 -5.93 7.24
C LEU A 106 3.09 -5.04 8.20
N TYR A 107 2.67 -3.88 7.72
CA TYR A 107 1.77 -3.00 8.46
C TYR A 107 0.32 -3.36 8.16
N VAL A 108 -0.43 -3.76 9.18
CA VAL A 108 -1.86 -4.11 9.10
C VAL A 108 -2.59 -3.36 10.21
N PHE A 109 -3.36 -2.33 9.85
CA PHE A 109 -4.23 -1.57 10.77
C PHE A 109 -3.59 -1.12 12.09
N ARG A 110 -2.47 -0.39 12.01
CA ARG A 110 -1.67 0.11 13.17
C ARG A 110 -0.82 -0.94 13.87
N ASP A 111 -0.90 -2.19 13.48
CA ASP A 111 -0.04 -3.25 13.96
C ASP A 111 1.04 -3.61 12.93
N TYR A 112 2.19 -4.06 13.42
CA TYR A 112 3.29 -4.57 12.59
C TYR A 112 3.46 -6.07 12.79
N PHE A 113 3.57 -6.80 11.68
CA PHE A 113 3.78 -8.25 11.65
C PHE A 113 5.08 -8.57 10.92
N GLY A 114 5.80 -9.60 11.36
CA GLY A 114 6.91 -10.16 10.59
C GLY A 114 6.41 -11.13 9.51
N THR A 115 7.24 -11.42 8.52
CA THR A 115 7.00 -12.52 7.58
C THR A 115 7.34 -13.84 8.25
N GLY A 116 6.38 -14.78 8.28
CA GLY A 116 6.64 -16.16 8.69
C GLY A 116 7.50 -16.92 7.67
N HIS A 117 7.65 -18.25 7.86
CA HIS A 117 8.43 -19.07 6.95
C HIS A 117 7.91 -19.01 5.50
N ARG A 118 8.85 -18.94 4.55
CA ARG A 118 8.55 -18.94 3.12
C ARG A 118 7.82 -20.22 2.71
N LEU A 119 6.66 -20.07 2.07
CA LEU A 119 5.77 -21.18 1.70
C LEU A 119 5.94 -21.65 0.24
N GLY A 120 6.59 -20.88 -0.64
CA GLY A 120 6.75 -21.27 -2.04
C GLY A 120 7.27 -20.16 -2.96
N ARG A 121 7.28 -20.42 -4.27
CA ARG A 121 7.62 -19.44 -5.31
C ARG A 121 6.81 -19.69 -6.58
N THR A 122 6.23 -18.65 -7.14
CA THR A 122 5.54 -18.69 -8.45
C THR A 122 6.55 -18.72 -9.60
N ARG A 123 6.28 -19.54 -10.62
CA ARG A 123 7.01 -19.51 -11.91
C ARG A 123 6.16 -18.75 -12.93
N ARG A 124 6.74 -17.77 -13.62
CA ARG A 124 6.14 -17.20 -14.84
C ARG A 124 6.63 -18.03 -16.02
N ARG A 125 5.73 -18.36 -16.95
CA ARG A 125 6.08 -18.92 -18.25
C ARG A 125 6.73 -17.85 -19.12
#